data_AF-A0A5C7QF37-F1
#
_entry.id   AF-A0A5C7QF37-F1
#
_cell.length_a   1.000
_cell.length_b   1.000
_cell.length_c   1.000
_cell.angle_alpha   90.00
_cell.angle_beta   90.00
_cell.angle_gamma   90.00
#
_symmetry.space_group_name_H-M   'P 1'
#
loop_
_entity.id
_entity.type
_entity.pdbx_description
1 polymer ?
#
loop_
_entity_poly.entity_id
_entity_poly.type
_entity_poly.pdbx_seq_one_letter_code
_entity_poly.pdbx_strand_id
1 'polypeptide(L)'
;MDDLVFTLNVPSLPIGLRAGFPNLAHAVERVAQTAHAKWLSFAAGEPVPGHSQIGSRTGAYLRSIKMEQRGELSYRVFSDAPHAKGIEEGSPGRDLKQMLLTSRKIRVVRSGPRKGTRYLIIPFQWGTPGTKTFGSQVMTSSVHRLWKSGSLRPSAIIGMGQRMGGYGHIVPQRRYDWGDRLQAGQVQNKHMVGMVNFRTPGGRGGAAHSQYLTFRVMAEDSKGWIAKAVPGRWPARTTVELMRPLAERAFKEACEEDVRIILRGTAK
;
A
#
# COMPACT_ATOMS: atom_id res chain seq x y z
N MET A 1 7.93 -11.53 -11.22
CA MET A 1 7.80 -10.47 -12.24
C MET A 1 8.38 -11.05 -13.49
N ASP A 2 7.52 -11.39 -14.44
CA ASP A 2 7.98 -11.85 -15.75
C ASP A 2 8.53 -10.63 -16.48
N ASP A 3 9.84 -10.59 -16.67
CA ASP A 3 10.49 -9.54 -17.43
C ASP A 3 10.07 -9.69 -18.91
N LEU A 4 9.66 -8.59 -19.56
CA LEU A 4 9.70 -8.55 -21.02
C LEU A 4 11.17 -8.59 -21.43
N VAL A 5 11.63 -9.76 -21.84
CA VAL A 5 12.92 -9.90 -22.52
C VAL A 5 12.63 -10.19 -23.98
N PHE A 6 12.82 -9.19 -24.83
CA PHE A 6 12.94 -9.40 -26.26
C PHE A 6 14.43 -9.51 -26.59
N THR A 7 14.91 -10.74 -26.84
CA THR A 7 16.28 -10.97 -27.26
C THR A 7 16.32 -10.94 -28.78
N LEU A 8 16.75 -9.81 -29.36
CA LEU A 8 17.12 -9.73 -30.76
C LEU A 8 18.55 -10.26 -30.90
N ASN A 9 18.70 -11.42 -31.53
CA ASN A 9 20.00 -12.02 -31.79
C ASN A 9 20.56 -11.35 -33.05
N VAL A 10 21.25 -10.22 -32.88
CA VAL A 10 21.87 -9.46 -33.97
C VAL A 10 23.36 -9.76 -33.98
N PRO A 11 23.96 -10.15 -35.12
CA PRO A 11 25.41 -10.32 -35.21
C PRO A 11 26.12 -9.02 -34.82
N SER A 12 27.29 -9.12 -34.18
CA SER A 12 28.09 -7.96 -33.76
C SER A 12 28.44 -7.10 -34.98
N LEU A 13 27.82 -5.93 -35.10
CA LEU A 13 28.18 -4.95 -36.12
C LEU A 13 29.44 -4.19 -35.68
N PRO A 14 30.31 -3.77 -36.62
CA PRO A 14 31.50 -2.95 -36.33
C PRO A 14 31.17 -1.54 -35.82
N ILE A 15 29.89 -1.19 -35.76
CA ILE A 15 29.32 0.06 -35.25
C ILE A 15 28.33 -0.34 -34.14
N GLY A 16 28.23 0.42 -33.05
CA GLY A 16 27.27 0.14 -31.96
C GLY A 16 25.84 -0.09 -32.49
N LEU A 17 25.10 -1.01 -31.87
CA LEU A 17 23.76 -1.44 -32.31
C LEU A 17 22.80 -0.28 -32.53
N ARG A 18 22.85 0.77 -31.70
CA ARG A 18 22.01 1.97 -31.87
C ARG A 18 22.34 2.77 -33.13
N ALA A 19 23.62 2.83 -33.49
CA ALA A 19 24.06 3.53 -34.69
C ALA A 19 23.85 2.68 -35.96
N GLY A 20 23.94 1.35 -35.84
CA GLY A 20 23.60 0.41 -36.92
C GLY A 20 22.09 0.27 -37.17
N PHE A 21 21.26 0.43 -36.13
CA PHE A 21 19.80 0.28 -36.20
C PHE A 21 19.07 1.46 -35.55
N PRO A 22 19.15 2.68 -36.14
CA PRO A 22 18.56 3.88 -35.54
C PRO A 22 17.02 3.83 -35.49
N ASN A 23 16.35 3.24 -36.49
CA ASN A 23 14.89 3.13 -36.47
C ASN A 23 14.45 2.15 -35.39
N LEU A 24 15.13 1.01 -35.26
CA LEU A 24 14.86 0.03 -34.21
C LEU A 24 15.09 0.63 -32.81
N ALA A 25 16.19 1.37 -32.62
CA ALA A 25 16.45 2.06 -31.35
C ALA A 25 15.33 3.04 -30.99
N HIS A 26 14.85 3.80 -31.97
CA HIS A 26 13.72 4.70 -31.78
C HIS A 26 12.44 3.93 -31.45
N ALA A 27 12.13 2.85 -32.18
CA ALA A 27 10.96 2.02 -31.94
C ALA A 27 10.97 1.42 -30.53
N VAL A 28 12.12 0.89 -30.08
CA VAL A 28 12.31 0.35 -28.72
C VAL A 28 12.03 1.43 -27.66
N GLU A 29 12.59 2.62 -27.82
CA GLU A 29 12.36 3.73 -26.89
C GLU A 29 10.88 4.15 -26.86
N ARG A 30 10.22 4.26 -28.03
CA ARG A 30 8.80 4.64 -28.13
C ARG A 30 7.87 3.61 -27.50
N VAL A 31 8.15 2.32 -27.68
CA VAL A 31 7.41 1.24 -27.02
C VAL A 31 7.60 1.31 -25.50
N ALA A 32 8.83 1.54 -25.03
CA ALA A 32 9.11 1.67 -23.60
C ALA A 32 8.38 2.88 -22.97
N GLN A 33 8.41 4.04 -23.63
CA GLN A 33 7.68 5.24 -23.20
C GLN A 33 6.17 4.99 -23.16
N THR A 34 5.62 4.28 -24.16
CA THR A 34 4.18 3.95 -24.21
C THR A 34 3.79 2.98 -23.11
N ALA A 35 4.59 1.94 -22.87
CA ALA A 35 4.40 1.00 -21.77
C ALA A 35 4.46 1.70 -20.42
N HIS A 36 5.45 2.59 -20.22
CA HIS A 36 5.59 3.39 -19.00
C HIS A 36 4.35 4.27 -18.77
N ALA A 37 3.91 5.01 -19.79
CA ALA A 37 2.70 5.84 -19.70
C ALA A 37 1.45 5.02 -19.40
N LYS A 38 1.31 3.82 -19.98
CA LYS A 38 0.16 2.95 -19.74
C LYS A 38 0.13 2.38 -18.33
N TRP A 39 1.28 1.98 -17.80
CA TRP A 39 1.34 1.54 -16.40
C TRP A 39 1.05 2.70 -15.44
N LEU A 40 1.56 3.90 -15.73
CA LEU A 40 1.23 5.10 -14.96
C LEU A 40 -0.27 5.39 -14.98
N SER A 41 -0.97 5.21 -16.11
CA SER A 41 -2.42 5.46 -16.17
C SER A 41 -3.20 4.46 -15.31
N PHE A 42 -2.85 3.18 -15.33
CA PHE A 42 -3.43 2.19 -14.40
C PHE A 42 -3.17 2.56 -12.95
N ALA A 43 -1.94 2.95 -12.59
CA ALA A 43 -1.58 3.37 -11.25
C ALA A 43 -2.28 4.67 -10.80
N ALA A 44 -2.64 5.54 -11.76
CA ALA A 44 -3.42 6.75 -11.54
C ALA A 44 -4.92 6.47 -11.35
N GLY A 45 -5.36 5.24 -11.64
CA GLY A 45 -6.74 4.80 -11.47
C GLY A 45 -7.49 4.56 -12.77
N GLU A 46 -6.84 4.45 -13.92
CA GLU A 46 -7.50 3.85 -15.08
C GLU A 46 -7.90 2.39 -14.75
N PRO A 47 -9.11 1.93 -15.14
CA PRO A 47 -9.49 0.53 -14.99
C PRO A 47 -8.50 -0.39 -15.69
N VAL A 48 -8.03 -1.41 -14.97
CA VAL A 48 -7.24 -2.49 -15.57
C VAL A 48 -8.24 -3.52 -16.13
N PRO A 49 -8.17 -3.89 -17.42
CA PRO A 49 -9.05 -4.89 -18.01
C PRO A 49 -9.18 -6.16 -17.15
N GLY A 50 -10.42 -6.57 -16.85
CA GLY A 50 -10.70 -7.76 -16.04
C GLY A 50 -10.40 -7.63 -14.53
N HIS A 51 -10.00 -6.45 -14.05
CA HIS A 51 -9.58 -6.24 -12.66
C HIS A 51 -10.20 -4.98 -12.03
N SER A 52 -10.12 -4.89 -10.70
CA SER A 52 -10.59 -3.72 -9.96
C SER A 52 -9.62 -2.53 -10.10
N GLN A 53 -10.18 -1.32 -10.09
CA GLN A 53 -9.40 -0.07 -10.17
C GLN A 53 -8.39 0.07 -9.03
N ILE A 54 -7.23 0.67 -9.33
CA ILE A 54 -6.21 0.99 -8.33
C ILE A 54 -6.58 2.28 -7.60
N GLY A 55 -6.90 2.17 -6.31
CA GLY A 55 -7.16 3.34 -5.45
C GLY A 55 -5.86 4.03 -5.01
N SER A 56 -5.61 5.25 -5.47
CA SER A 56 -4.43 6.04 -5.07
C SER A 56 -4.69 6.81 -3.76
N ARG A 57 -4.16 6.32 -2.63
CA ARG A 57 -4.27 7.03 -1.32
C ARG A 57 -3.26 8.17 -1.16
N THR A 58 -2.05 8.02 -1.71
CA THR A 58 -0.92 8.97 -1.51
C THR A 58 -0.10 9.24 -2.78
N GLY A 59 -0.45 8.59 -3.90
CA GLY A 59 0.33 8.63 -5.15
C GLY A 59 1.72 7.99 -5.05
N ALA A 60 2.09 7.35 -3.94
CA ALA A 60 3.43 6.78 -3.76
C ALA A 60 3.73 5.68 -4.78
N TYR A 61 2.75 4.81 -5.06
CA TYR A 61 2.88 3.78 -6.10
C TYR A 61 3.03 4.38 -7.50
N LEU A 62 2.27 5.43 -7.83
CA LEU A 62 2.40 6.11 -9.11
C LEU A 62 3.81 6.67 -9.31
N ARG A 63 4.38 7.31 -8.27
CA ARG A 63 5.73 7.89 -8.30
C ARG A 63 6.85 6.84 -8.28
N SER A 64 6.58 5.60 -7.88
CA SER A 64 7.59 4.53 -7.86
C SER A 64 7.79 3.88 -9.22
N ILE A 65 6.90 4.09 -10.19
CA ILE A 65 7.00 3.51 -11.52
C ILE A 65 8.01 4.31 -12.34
N LYS A 66 9.10 3.66 -12.72
CA LYS A 66 10.28 4.24 -13.37
C LYS A 66 10.56 3.54 -14.69
N MET A 67 11.24 4.25 -15.57
CA MET A 67 11.80 3.74 -16.82
C MET A 67 13.31 3.99 -16.81
N GLU A 68 14.08 2.99 -17.22
CA GLU A 68 15.54 3.02 -17.24
C GLU A 68 16.05 2.37 -18.53
N GLN A 69 16.99 3.02 -19.21
CA GLN A 69 17.70 2.42 -20.33
C GLN A 69 18.81 1.51 -19.79
N ARG A 70 18.77 0.21 -20.12
CA ARG A 70 19.75 -0.79 -19.67
C ARG A 70 20.81 -1.11 -20.72
N GLY A 71 20.55 -0.77 -21.97
CA GLY A 71 21.46 -0.96 -23.10
C GLY A 71 21.00 -0.18 -24.33
N GLU A 72 21.73 -0.30 -25.43
CA GLU A 72 21.47 0.47 -26.65
C GLU A 72 20.08 0.24 -27.25
N LEU A 73 19.58 -0.99 -27.17
CA LEU A 73 18.24 -1.41 -27.62
C LEU A 73 17.44 -2.06 -26.47
N SER A 74 17.66 -1.62 -25.23
CA SER A 74 17.02 -2.23 -24.05
C SER A 74 16.57 -1.20 -23.04
N TYR A 75 15.29 -1.26 -22.69
CA TYR A 75 14.67 -0.46 -21.64
C TYR A 75 13.98 -1.37 -20.62
N ARG A 76 13.97 -0.91 -19.38
CA ARG A 76 13.28 -1.54 -18.27
C ARG A 76 12.25 -0.56 -17.71
N VAL A 77 10.99 -0.99 -17.63
CA VAL A 77 9.94 -0.29 -16.88
C VAL A 77 9.67 -1.09 -15.62
N PHE A 78 9.78 -0.48 -14.44
CA PHE A 78 9.67 -1.18 -13.16
C PHE A 78 9.11 -0.29 -12.05
N SER A 79 8.76 -0.89 -10.91
CA SER A 79 8.41 -0.16 -9.69
C SER A 79 9.24 -0.63 -8.52
N ASP A 80 9.82 0.30 -7.76
CA ASP A 80 10.60 0.02 -6.54
C ASP A 80 9.77 0.11 -5.24
N ALA A 81 8.46 0.39 -5.33
CA ALA A 81 7.60 0.42 -4.16
C ALA A 81 7.52 -0.97 -3.48
N PRO A 82 7.79 -1.07 -2.17
CA PRO A 82 7.71 -2.34 -1.43
C PRO A 82 6.33 -3.02 -1.50
N HIS A 83 5.28 -2.24 -1.72
CA HIS A 83 3.90 -2.72 -1.80
C HIS A 83 3.42 -2.99 -3.24
N ALA A 84 4.26 -2.76 -4.26
CA ALA A 84 3.89 -2.99 -5.66
C ALA A 84 3.52 -4.46 -5.92
N LYS A 85 4.25 -5.41 -5.32
CA LYS A 85 3.93 -6.85 -5.41
C LYS A 85 2.53 -7.17 -4.93
N GLY A 86 2.08 -6.52 -3.85
CA GLY A 86 0.73 -6.71 -3.32
C GLY A 86 -0.38 -6.11 -4.20
N ILE A 87 -0.05 -5.13 -5.04
CA ILE A 87 -0.97 -4.60 -6.05
C ILE A 87 -1.02 -5.55 -7.25
N GLU A 88 0.13 -6.05 -7.69
CA GLU A 88 0.27 -6.93 -8.84
C GLU A 88 -0.40 -8.29 -8.58
N GLU A 89 0.11 -9.03 -7.60
CA GLU A 89 -0.25 -10.43 -7.33
C GLU A 89 -1.38 -10.56 -6.29
N GLY A 90 -1.64 -9.48 -5.56
CA GLY A 90 -2.56 -9.47 -4.43
C GLY A 90 -1.88 -9.82 -3.12
N SER A 91 -2.68 -10.06 -2.09
CA SER A 91 -2.20 -10.49 -0.79
C SER A 91 -3.09 -11.57 -0.20
N PRO A 92 -2.51 -12.65 0.36
CA PRO A 92 -3.30 -13.69 1.00
C PRO A 92 -4.00 -13.14 2.24
N GLY A 93 -5.06 -13.84 2.66
CA GLY A 93 -5.68 -13.59 3.95
C GLY A 93 -4.67 -13.81 5.08
N ARG A 94 -4.73 -12.99 6.12
CA ARG A 94 -3.80 -13.07 7.26
C ARG A 94 -4.57 -13.12 8.56
N ASP A 95 -4.26 -14.11 9.38
CA ASP A 95 -4.72 -14.13 10.77
C ASP A 95 -3.84 -13.18 11.58
N LEU A 96 -4.40 -12.03 11.97
CA LEU A 96 -3.68 -11.02 12.75
C LEU A 96 -3.43 -11.49 14.19
N LYS A 97 -4.14 -12.53 14.65
CA LYS A 97 -3.97 -13.12 15.99
C LYS A 97 -2.63 -13.82 16.16
N GLN A 98 -1.92 -14.14 15.07
CA GLN A 98 -0.55 -14.67 15.14
C GLN A 98 0.40 -13.73 15.91
N MET A 99 0.10 -12.43 15.95
CA MET A 99 0.83 -11.46 16.78
C MET A 99 0.75 -11.76 18.29
N LEU A 100 -0.28 -12.49 18.75
CA LEU A 100 -0.40 -12.91 20.14
C LEU A 100 0.69 -13.90 20.54
N LEU A 101 1.29 -14.62 19.57
CA LEU A 101 2.38 -15.56 19.83
C LEU A 101 3.70 -14.85 20.14
N THR A 102 3.93 -13.65 19.60
CA THR A 102 5.23 -12.97 19.65
C THR A 102 5.23 -11.67 20.46
N SER A 103 4.07 -11.04 20.65
CA SER A 103 4.02 -9.73 21.30
C SER A 103 4.28 -9.80 22.81
N ARG A 104 5.28 -9.07 23.29
CA ARG A 104 5.53 -8.91 24.74
C ARG A 104 4.37 -8.23 25.47
N LYS A 105 3.53 -7.47 24.74
CA LYS A 105 2.42 -6.70 25.30
C LYS A 105 1.15 -7.51 25.49
N ILE A 106 1.13 -8.81 25.18
CA ILE A 106 -0.07 -9.62 25.44
C ILE A 106 -0.48 -9.57 26.91
N ARG A 107 -1.75 -9.87 27.15
CA ARG A 107 -2.36 -10.08 28.46
C ARG A 107 -2.98 -11.47 28.45
N VAL A 108 -3.14 -12.05 29.64
CA VAL A 108 -3.79 -13.34 29.83
C VAL A 108 -5.02 -13.13 30.71
N VAL A 109 -6.13 -13.73 30.32
CA VAL A 109 -7.36 -13.71 31.12
C VAL A 109 -7.12 -14.54 32.39
N ARG A 110 -7.33 -13.94 33.56
CA ARG A 110 -6.99 -14.55 34.85
C ARG A 110 -8.11 -15.43 35.43
N SER A 111 -9.36 -15.13 35.10
CA SER A 111 -10.54 -15.75 35.70
C SER A 111 -11.68 -15.84 34.69
N GLY A 112 -12.70 -16.64 35.04
CA GLY A 112 -13.87 -16.86 34.20
C GLY A 112 -13.65 -17.92 33.11
N PRO A 113 -14.65 -18.11 32.21
CA PRO A 113 -14.70 -19.23 31.27
C PRO A 113 -13.61 -19.19 30.19
N ARG A 114 -12.89 -18.06 30.07
CA ARG A 114 -11.80 -17.86 29.10
C ARG A 114 -10.44 -17.73 29.77
N LYS A 115 -10.30 -18.25 30.99
CA LYS A 115 -9.03 -18.23 31.73
C LYS A 115 -7.92 -18.85 30.88
N GLY A 116 -6.77 -18.19 30.86
CA GLY A 116 -5.61 -18.61 30.05
C GLY A 116 -5.59 -18.03 28.63
N THR A 117 -6.72 -17.52 28.11
CA THR A 117 -6.75 -16.92 26.77
C THR A 117 -5.87 -15.67 26.68
N ARG A 118 -5.05 -15.60 25.63
CA ARG A 118 -4.19 -14.45 25.33
C ARG A 118 -4.96 -13.37 24.57
N TYR A 119 -4.70 -12.11 24.89
CA TYR A 119 -5.28 -10.99 24.18
C TYR A 119 -4.40 -9.73 24.16
N LEU A 120 -4.67 -8.87 23.18
CA LEU A 120 -4.15 -7.51 23.06
C LEU A 120 -5.28 -6.50 23.03
N ILE A 121 -5.03 -5.33 23.61
CA ILE A 121 -5.88 -4.15 23.46
C ILE A 121 -5.23 -3.26 22.40
N ILE A 122 -5.88 -3.14 21.25
CA ILE A 122 -5.38 -2.40 20.10
C ILE A 122 -6.09 -1.04 20.02
N PRO A 123 -5.37 0.08 20.17
CA PRO A 123 -5.91 1.40 19.90
C PRO A 123 -6.01 1.61 18.39
N PHE A 124 -7.19 2.02 17.93
CA PHE A 124 -7.39 2.50 16.57
C PHE A 124 -7.62 4.00 16.59
N GLN A 125 -6.86 4.70 15.77
CA GLN A 125 -6.97 6.14 15.58
C GLN A 125 -8.07 6.48 14.57
N TRP A 126 -8.72 7.61 14.81
CA TRP A 126 -9.74 8.16 13.92
C TRP A 126 -9.30 9.52 13.37
N GLY A 127 -9.44 9.68 12.06
CA GLY A 127 -9.27 10.96 11.39
C GLY A 127 -10.44 11.90 11.65
N THR A 128 -10.19 13.21 11.58
CA THR A 128 -11.22 14.25 11.62
C THR A 128 -11.82 14.49 10.23
N PRO A 129 -13.00 15.12 10.13
CA PRO A 129 -13.62 15.43 8.84
C PRO A 129 -12.64 16.13 7.88
N GLY A 130 -12.58 15.67 6.63
CA GLY A 130 -11.65 16.15 5.61
C GLY A 130 -10.31 15.39 5.53
N THR A 131 -10.00 14.53 6.50
CA THR A 131 -8.76 13.74 6.48
C THR A 131 -8.82 12.63 5.42
N LYS A 132 -7.84 12.58 4.50
CA LYS A 132 -7.79 11.59 3.41
C LYS A 132 -6.98 10.32 3.71
N THR A 133 -6.07 10.36 4.69
CA THR A 133 -5.12 9.26 4.95
C THR A 133 -5.74 8.08 5.71
N PHE A 134 -6.76 8.34 6.54
CA PHE A 134 -7.41 7.35 7.40
C PHE A 134 -8.43 6.44 6.68
N GLY A 135 -8.64 6.63 5.37
CA GLY A 135 -9.59 5.81 4.60
C GLY A 135 -11.00 5.91 5.18
N SER A 136 -11.63 4.77 5.47
CA SER A 136 -12.96 4.73 6.09
C SER A 136 -12.97 5.07 7.59
N GLN A 137 -11.81 5.26 8.21
CA GLN A 137 -11.67 5.54 9.64
C GLN A 137 -11.64 7.04 9.93
N VAL A 138 -12.62 7.76 9.39
CA VAL A 138 -12.81 9.21 9.58
C VAL A 138 -14.14 9.41 10.30
N MET A 139 -14.13 10.19 11.38
CA MET A 139 -15.36 10.49 12.11
C MET A 139 -16.26 11.44 11.31
N THR A 140 -17.57 11.36 11.55
CA THR A 140 -18.53 12.28 10.93
C THR A 140 -18.39 13.69 11.51
N SER A 141 -18.83 14.70 10.75
CA SER A 141 -18.83 16.09 11.22
C SER A 141 -19.66 16.30 12.49
N SER A 142 -20.76 15.56 12.65
CA SER A 142 -21.58 15.58 13.87
C SER A 142 -20.82 15.09 15.10
N VAL A 143 -20.11 13.97 14.99
CA VAL A 143 -19.30 13.42 16.08
C VAL A 143 -18.13 14.34 16.41
N HIS A 144 -17.48 14.91 15.39
CA HIS A 144 -16.41 15.88 15.63
C HIS A 144 -16.91 17.13 16.37
N ARG A 145 -18.07 17.68 15.97
CA ARG A 145 -18.68 18.80 16.68
C ARG A 145 -19.06 18.45 18.11
N LEU A 146 -19.60 17.26 18.36
CA LEU A 146 -19.92 16.79 19.71
C LEU A 146 -18.67 16.83 20.62
N TRP A 147 -17.54 16.31 20.14
CA TRP A 147 -16.28 16.40 20.88
C TRP A 147 -15.76 17.83 21.07
N LYS A 148 -15.96 18.71 20.07
CA LYS A 148 -15.52 20.10 20.13
C LYS A 148 -16.42 20.99 20.99
N SER A 149 -17.68 20.61 21.19
CA SER A 149 -18.63 21.37 22.02
C SER A 149 -18.25 21.44 23.50
N GLY A 150 -17.36 20.55 23.97
CA GLY A 150 -16.99 20.45 25.38
C GLY A 150 -17.98 19.65 26.24
N SER A 151 -19.10 19.18 25.67
CA SER A 151 -20.10 18.37 26.38
C SER A 151 -19.62 17.00 26.83
N LEU A 152 -18.45 16.56 26.36
CA LEU A 152 -17.83 15.30 26.75
C LEU A 152 -16.46 15.57 27.36
N ARG A 153 -16.22 15.03 28.56
CA ARG A 153 -14.93 15.13 29.24
C ARG A 153 -13.88 14.34 28.46
N PRO A 154 -12.77 14.97 28.03
CA PRO A 154 -11.69 14.23 27.37
C PRO A 154 -10.85 13.46 28.40
N SER A 155 -10.32 12.31 27.95
CA SER A 155 -9.37 11.47 28.67
C SER A 155 -7.98 12.10 28.73
N ALA A 156 -7.17 11.69 29.71
CA ALA A 156 -5.78 12.09 29.85
C ALA A 156 -4.88 10.90 30.20
N ILE A 157 -3.61 10.98 29.78
CA ILE A 157 -2.57 10.10 30.30
C ILE A 157 -2.00 10.78 31.54
N ILE A 158 -2.19 10.17 32.70
CA ILE A 158 -1.77 10.72 34.00
C ILE A 158 -0.43 10.15 34.49
N GLY A 159 0.14 9.19 33.76
CA GLY A 159 1.46 8.66 34.07
C GLY A 159 1.83 7.41 33.31
N MET A 160 3.02 6.90 33.62
CA MET A 160 3.53 5.63 33.10
C MET A 160 3.92 4.73 34.28
N GLY A 161 3.50 3.47 34.21
CA GLY A 161 3.92 2.42 35.12
C GLY A 161 4.40 1.21 34.34
N GLN A 162 4.56 0.10 35.05
CA GLN A 162 4.96 -1.18 34.50
C GLN A 162 3.88 -2.22 34.80
N ARG A 163 3.80 -3.25 33.96
CA ARG A 163 3.00 -4.45 34.25
C ARG A 163 3.68 -5.70 33.72
N MET A 164 3.27 -6.85 34.25
CA MET A 164 3.60 -8.13 33.66
C MET A 164 2.84 -8.34 32.33
N GLY A 165 3.56 -8.74 31.29
CA GLY A 165 3.02 -9.27 30.05
C GLY A 165 2.62 -10.74 30.19
N GLY A 166 1.89 -11.27 29.21
CA GLY A 166 1.42 -12.66 29.25
C GLY A 166 2.53 -13.72 29.22
N TYR A 167 3.73 -13.37 28.74
CA TYR A 167 4.92 -14.24 28.76
C TYR A 167 5.87 -13.96 29.94
N GLY A 168 5.44 -13.21 30.95
CA GLY A 168 6.29 -12.91 32.12
C GLY A 168 7.31 -11.78 31.91
N HIS A 169 7.26 -11.07 30.78
CA HIS A 169 8.08 -9.87 30.57
C HIS A 169 7.44 -8.63 31.21
N ILE A 170 8.24 -7.77 31.82
CA ILE A 170 7.77 -6.45 32.27
C ILE A 170 7.63 -5.53 31.07
N VAL A 171 6.47 -4.89 30.92
CA VAL A 171 6.17 -3.95 29.83
C VAL A 171 5.62 -2.63 30.35
N PRO A 172 5.95 -1.49 29.71
CA PRO A 172 5.42 -0.20 30.10
C PRO A 172 3.91 -0.12 29.87
N GLN A 173 3.21 0.49 30.80
CA GLN A 173 1.77 0.72 30.77
C GLN A 173 1.45 2.17 31.12
N ARG A 174 0.69 2.82 30.25
CA ARG A 174 0.11 4.13 30.56
C ARG A 174 -0.99 4.00 31.61
N ARG A 175 -1.00 4.94 32.55
CA ARG A 175 -2.11 5.19 33.47
C ARG A 175 -2.97 6.30 32.87
N TYR A 176 -4.28 6.10 32.92
CA TYR A 176 -5.24 6.96 32.25
C TYR A 176 -6.24 7.49 33.27
N ASP A 177 -6.53 8.78 33.18
CA ASP A 177 -7.79 9.35 33.65
C ASP A 177 -8.75 9.29 32.47
N TRP A 178 -9.66 8.33 32.49
CA TRP A 178 -10.61 8.13 31.41
C TRP A 178 -11.73 9.16 31.52
N GLY A 179 -11.92 9.92 30.45
CA GLY A 179 -13.09 10.75 30.25
C GLY A 179 -14.27 9.97 29.66
N ASP A 180 -15.17 10.70 29.04
CA ASP A 180 -16.40 10.14 28.48
C ASP A 180 -16.12 9.31 27.22
N ARG A 181 -17.09 8.46 26.89
CA ARG A 181 -17.08 7.57 25.74
C ARG A 181 -18.31 7.78 24.88
N LEU A 182 -18.15 7.73 23.56
CA LEU A 182 -19.29 7.73 22.65
C LEU A 182 -20.14 6.47 22.84
N GLN A 183 -21.44 6.66 22.98
CA GLN A 183 -22.44 5.60 23.12
C GLN A 183 -23.03 5.21 21.78
N ALA A 184 -23.63 4.01 21.70
CA ALA A 184 -24.22 3.48 20.48
C ALA A 184 -25.26 4.43 19.83
N GLY A 185 -26.09 5.10 20.63
CA GLY A 185 -27.09 6.05 20.13
C GLY A 185 -26.52 7.38 19.63
N GLN A 186 -25.25 7.69 19.89
CA GLN A 186 -24.61 8.95 19.51
C GLN A 186 -23.90 8.88 18.15
N VAL A 187 -23.76 7.68 17.57
CA VAL A 187 -22.95 7.45 16.37
C VAL A 187 -23.69 6.57 15.36
N GLN A 188 -23.62 6.94 14.08
CA GLN A 188 -24.13 6.08 12.99
C GLN A 188 -23.17 4.91 12.71
N ASN A 189 -21.87 5.15 12.81
CA ASN A 189 -20.88 4.09 12.62
C ASN A 189 -20.62 3.36 13.95
N LYS A 190 -21.11 2.12 14.07
CA LYS A 190 -20.91 1.27 15.25
C LYS A 190 -19.44 1.10 15.66
N HIS A 191 -18.51 1.27 14.73
CA HIS A 191 -17.09 1.19 15.01
C HIS A 191 -16.55 2.36 15.84
N MET A 192 -17.29 3.47 15.93
CA MET A 192 -16.98 4.63 16.78
C MET A 192 -17.48 4.48 18.22
N VAL A 193 -18.29 3.46 18.51
CA VAL A 193 -18.78 3.22 19.88
C VAL A 193 -17.61 2.94 20.81
N GLY A 194 -17.65 3.55 21.99
CA GLY A 194 -16.57 3.51 22.97
C GLY A 194 -15.38 4.41 22.63
N MET A 195 -15.47 5.23 21.57
CA MET A 195 -14.46 6.24 21.25
C MET A 195 -14.26 7.18 22.41
N VAL A 196 -13.00 7.50 22.69
CA VAL A 196 -12.58 8.54 23.62
C VAL A 196 -11.81 9.63 22.86
N ASN A 197 -11.88 10.84 23.38
CA ASN A 197 -10.99 11.92 22.99
C ASN A 197 -9.92 12.13 24.07
N PHE A 198 -8.65 12.20 23.71
CA PHE A 198 -7.55 12.53 24.60
C PHE A 198 -7.22 14.01 24.53
N ARG A 199 -7.09 14.68 25.70
CA ARG A 199 -6.55 16.04 25.79
C ARG A 199 -5.18 16.07 25.11
N THR A 200 -4.98 17.07 24.25
CA THR A 200 -3.80 17.34 23.40
C THR A 200 -2.59 16.45 23.71
N PRO A 201 -2.42 15.31 23.02
CA PRO A 201 -1.19 14.54 23.09
C PRO A 201 -0.13 15.35 22.33
N GLY A 202 0.60 16.20 23.06
CA GLY A 202 1.43 17.25 22.46
C GLY A 202 2.10 18.22 23.44
N GLY A 203 1.68 18.26 24.72
CA GLY A 203 2.48 18.89 25.77
C GLY A 203 3.74 18.05 26.02
N ARG A 204 4.93 18.63 25.76
CA ARG A 204 6.29 18.05 25.91
C ARG A 204 6.34 16.51 25.84
N GLY A 205 6.23 15.97 24.61
CA GLY A 205 6.62 14.58 24.32
C GLY A 205 5.53 13.61 23.82
N GLY A 206 4.32 14.08 23.51
CA GLY A 206 3.28 13.26 22.85
C GLY A 206 3.13 13.60 21.37
N ALA A 207 3.03 12.61 20.49
CA ALA A 207 2.77 12.86 19.07
C ALA A 207 1.35 13.41 18.85
N ALA A 208 1.23 14.52 18.11
CA ALA A 208 0.01 15.30 17.81
C ALA A 208 -1.18 14.52 17.20
N HIS A 209 -1.00 13.22 16.89
CA HIS A 209 -1.89 12.41 16.07
C HIS A 209 -2.83 11.46 16.85
N SER A 210 -2.88 11.52 18.19
CA SER A 210 -3.58 10.52 19.03
C SER A 210 -4.81 11.04 19.80
N GLN A 211 -5.58 11.97 19.23
CA GLN A 211 -6.72 12.56 19.94
C GLN A 211 -7.92 11.60 20.03
N TYR A 212 -8.36 11.02 18.92
CA TYR A 212 -9.60 10.25 18.87
C TYR A 212 -9.33 8.76 18.71
N LEU A 213 -9.58 7.98 19.77
CA LEU A 213 -9.23 6.56 19.82
C LEU A 213 -10.43 5.69 20.16
N THR A 214 -10.53 4.55 19.47
CA THR A 214 -11.34 3.40 19.91
C THR A 214 -10.42 2.26 20.29
N PHE A 215 -10.78 1.46 21.29
CA PHE A 215 -10.00 0.31 21.71
C PHE A 215 -10.73 -0.96 21.34
N ARG A 216 -10.05 -1.87 20.64
CA ARG A 216 -10.59 -3.19 20.32
C ARG A 216 -9.73 -4.27 20.94
N VAL A 217 -10.37 -5.36 21.32
CA VAL A 217 -9.69 -6.52 21.89
C VAL A 217 -9.44 -7.55 20.78
N MET A 218 -8.17 -7.89 20.57
CA MET A 218 -7.74 -9.03 19.77
C MET A 218 -7.47 -10.18 20.73
N ALA A 219 -8.30 -11.20 20.72
CA ALA A 219 -8.14 -12.40 21.54
C ALA A 219 -8.06 -13.65 20.66
N GLU A 220 -7.47 -14.74 21.14
CA GLU A 220 -7.29 -15.97 20.36
C GLU A 220 -8.60 -16.52 19.78
N ASP A 221 -9.67 -16.43 20.58
CA ASP A 221 -11.02 -16.87 20.27
C ASP A 221 -11.80 -15.92 19.34
N SER A 222 -11.25 -14.73 19.06
CA SER A 222 -11.96 -13.72 18.27
C SER A 222 -11.95 -14.05 16.77
N LYS A 223 -13.11 -13.90 16.11
CA LYS A 223 -13.29 -14.15 14.67
C LYS A 223 -13.00 -12.93 13.79
N GLY A 224 -13.06 -11.72 14.36
CA GLY A 224 -12.98 -10.45 13.62
C GLY A 224 -11.57 -9.98 13.23
N TRP A 225 -10.52 -10.73 13.60
CA TRP A 225 -9.12 -10.35 13.40
C TRP A 225 -8.43 -11.13 12.27
N ILE A 226 -9.21 -11.48 11.26
CA ILE A 226 -8.73 -12.10 10.03
C ILE A 226 -8.84 -11.05 8.92
N ALA A 227 -7.68 -10.63 8.41
CA ALA A 227 -7.63 -9.81 7.21
C ALA A 227 -7.98 -10.71 6.00
N LYS A 228 -8.98 -10.30 5.22
CA LYS A 228 -9.39 -11.03 4.02
C LYS A 228 -8.29 -10.98 2.95
N ALA A 229 -8.26 -12.01 2.11
CA ALA A 229 -7.44 -11.99 0.91
C ALA A 229 -7.87 -10.83 -0.01
N VAL A 230 -6.89 -10.20 -0.65
CA VAL A 230 -7.11 -9.17 -1.65
C VAL A 230 -6.57 -9.72 -2.97
N PRO A 231 -7.39 -9.87 -4.02
CA PRO A 231 -6.92 -10.36 -5.31
C PRO A 231 -5.95 -9.37 -5.95
N GLY A 232 -5.01 -9.90 -6.73
CA GLY A 232 -4.12 -9.11 -7.57
C GLY A 232 -4.88 -8.36 -8.65
N ARG A 233 -4.32 -7.21 -9.04
CA ARG A 233 -4.87 -6.36 -10.11
C ARG A 233 -4.04 -6.40 -11.39
N TRP A 234 -2.83 -6.97 -11.32
CA TRP A 234 -1.98 -7.23 -12.48
C TRP A 234 -1.69 -6.04 -13.42
N PRO A 235 -1.55 -4.78 -12.96
CA PRO A 235 -1.32 -3.65 -13.87
C PRO A 235 -0.04 -3.77 -14.71
N ALA A 236 1.04 -4.33 -14.15
CA ALA A 236 2.30 -4.51 -14.89
C ALA A 236 2.12 -5.58 -15.96
N ARG A 237 1.61 -6.76 -15.58
CA ARG A 237 1.33 -7.86 -16.50
C ARG A 237 0.33 -7.46 -17.59
N THR A 238 -0.74 -6.75 -17.27
CA THR A 238 -1.68 -6.28 -18.30
C THR A 238 -1.02 -5.27 -19.24
N THR A 239 -0.12 -4.42 -18.75
CA THR A 239 0.68 -3.54 -19.62
C THR A 239 1.54 -4.36 -20.58
N VAL A 240 2.20 -5.41 -20.09
CA VAL A 240 2.97 -6.37 -20.91
C VAL A 240 2.09 -6.98 -22.01
N GLU A 241 0.93 -7.52 -21.64
CA GLU A 241 0.02 -8.19 -22.55
C GLU A 241 -0.50 -7.24 -23.65
N LEU A 242 -0.80 -6.00 -23.30
CA LEU A 242 -1.23 -4.97 -24.25
C LEU A 242 -0.10 -4.49 -25.18
N MET A 243 1.12 -4.36 -24.66
CA MET A 243 2.24 -3.80 -25.41
C MET A 243 2.95 -4.82 -26.30
N ARG A 244 2.93 -6.11 -25.96
CA ARG A 244 3.62 -7.16 -26.71
C ARG A 244 3.32 -7.18 -28.22
N PRO A 245 2.05 -7.25 -28.68
CA PRO A 245 1.77 -7.28 -30.12
C PRO A 245 2.13 -5.97 -30.83
N LEU A 246 2.07 -4.82 -30.13
CA LEU A 246 2.48 -3.53 -30.66
C LEU A 246 4.00 -3.45 -30.82
N ALA A 247 4.73 -3.96 -29.83
CA ALA A 247 6.18 -4.02 -29.83
C ALA A 247 6.71 -4.90 -30.96
N GLU A 248 6.17 -6.12 -31.10
CA GLU A 248 6.58 -7.06 -32.14
C GLU A 248 6.41 -6.48 -33.55
N ARG A 249 5.28 -5.80 -33.80
CA ARG A 249 5.03 -5.12 -35.07
C ARG A 249 6.01 -3.96 -35.30
N ALA A 250 6.12 -3.06 -34.33
CA ALA A 250 6.97 -1.87 -34.45
C ALA A 250 8.45 -2.23 -34.62
N PHE A 251 8.94 -3.25 -33.91
CA PHE A 251 10.33 -3.67 -34.00
C PHE A 251 10.64 -4.35 -35.32
N LYS A 252 9.70 -5.16 -35.82
CA LYS A 252 9.85 -5.78 -37.14
C LYS A 252 9.94 -4.73 -38.24
N GLU A 253 8.98 -3.80 -38.30
CA GLU A 253 8.95 -2.74 -39.31
C GLU A 253 10.20 -1.85 -39.25
N ALA A 254 10.64 -1.48 -38.04
CA ALA A 254 11.82 -0.65 -37.86
C ALA A 254 13.12 -1.37 -38.25
N CYS A 255 13.25 -2.65 -37.92
CA CYS A 255 14.41 -3.47 -38.29
C CYS A 255 14.48 -3.68 -39.81
N GLU A 256 13.34 -3.95 -40.47
CA GLU A 256 13.27 -4.08 -41.93
C GLU A 256 13.71 -2.79 -42.65
N GLU A 257 13.35 -1.62 -42.11
CA GLU A 257 13.78 -0.33 -42.66
C GLU A 257 15.28 -0.10 -42.46
N ASP A 258 15.81 -0.37 -41.27
CA ASP A 258 17.25 -0.26 -41.00
C ASP A 258 18.06 -1.16 -41.95
N VAL A 259 17.66 -2.42 -42.12
CA VAL A 259 18.32 -3.35 -43.06
C VAL A 259 18.24 -2.85 -44.49
N ARG A 260 17.09 -2.33 -44.93
CA ARG A 260 16.89 -1.77 -46.27
C ARG A 260 17.82 -0.58 -46.53
N ILE A 261 18.00 0.30 -45.55
CA ILE A 261 18.90 1.46 -45.64
C ILE A 261 20.35 0.99 -45.76
N ILE A 262 20.77 0.03 -44.92
CA ILE A 262 22.13 -0.52 -44.94
C ILE A 262 22.45 -1.12 -46.32
N LEU A 263 21.58 -1.98 -46.84
CA LEU A 263 21.77 -2.65 -48.13
C LEU A 263 21.80 -1.68 -49.33
N ARG A 264 21.05 -0.57 -49.26
CA ARG A 264 21.10 0.47 -50.29
C ARG A 264 22.38 1.33 -50.21
N GLY A 265 22.92 1.50 -49.01
CA GLY A 265 24.16 2.25 -48.77
C GLY A 265 25.43 1.54 -49.24
N THR A 266 25.43 0.21 -49.25
CA THR A 266 26.56 -0.63 -49.73
C THR A 266 26.59 -0.84 -51.25
N ALA A 267 25.57 -0.40 -51.98
CA ALA A 267 25.47 -0.56 -53.44
C ALA A 267 26.13 0.58 -54.25
N LYS A 268 27.13 1.27 -53.69
CA LYS A 268 27.91 2.33 -54.35
C LYS A 268 29.39 1.97 -54.41
#